data_AF-A0A932TV33-F1
#
_entry.id   AF-A0A932TV33-F1
#
_cell.length_a   1.000
_cell.length_b   1.000
_cell.length_c   1.000
_cell.angle_alpha   90.00
_cell.angle_beta   90.00
_cell.angle_gamma   90.00
#
_symmetry.space_group_name_H-M   'P 1'
#
loop_
_entity.id
_entity.type
_entity.pdbx_description
1 polymer ?
#
loop_
_entity_poly.entity_id
_entity_poly.type
_entity_poly.pdbx_seq_one_letter_code
_entity_poly.pdbx_strand_id
1 'polypeptide(L)'
;MGRDRISSISRSETLEGMGEFWDAHDFTECDTDAPDMDLRVTCAVPIEADLLSSVEKEARKRGVSAETLVNLWLQEKLMEHARPAPL
;
A
#
# COMPACT_ATOMS: atom_id res chain seq x y z
N MET A 1 24.35 17.15 16.83
CA MET A 1 23.77 16.67 15.56
C MET A 1 23.81 15.16 15.56
N GLY A 2 22.66 14.53 15.31
CA GLY A 2 22.26 13.23 15.86
C GLY A 2 22.90 11.99 15.24
N ARG A 3 23.07 10.96 16.09
CA ARG A 3 23.54 9.61 15.76
C ARG A 3 22.40 8.79 15.14
N ASP A 4 21.94 9.14 13.92
CA ASP A 4 20.93 8.37 13.17
C ASP A 4 21.09 8.59 11.64
N ARG A 5 22.31 8.48 11.10
CA ARG A 5 22.56 8.57 9.65
C ARG A 5 22.99 7.26 9.01
N ILE A 6 23.13 6.19 9.79
CA ILE A 6 23.59 4.89 9.33
C ILE A 6 22.38 3.96 9.19
N SER A 7 22.21 3.34 8.03
CA SER A 7 21.19 2.31 7.82
C SER A 7 21.40 1.12 8.77
N SER A 8 20.34 0.58 9.36
CA SER A 8 20.42 -0.55 10.31
C SER A 8 20.94 -1.85 9.67
N ILE A 9 20.59 -2.09 8.41
CA ILE A 9 20.91 -3.32 7.66
C ILE A 9 22.23 -3.17 6.89
N SER A 10 22.26 -2.30 5.88
CA SER A 10 23.44 -2.09 5.02
C SER A 10 24.61 -1.36 5.70
N ARG A 11 24.44 -0.86 6.93
CA ARG A 11 25.43 -0.09 7.71
C ARG A 11 26.10 1.08 6.95
N SER A 12 25.45 1.61 5.92
CA SER A 12 25.92 2.74 5.10
C SER A 12 25.31 4.07 5.55
N GLU A 13 26.06 5.15 5.35
CA GLU A 13 25.63 6.54 5.57
C GLU A 13 25.16 7.25 4.28
N THR A 14 25.32 6.59 3.13
CA THR A 14 25.00 7.14 1.81
C THR A 14 24.05 6.22 1.04
N LEU A 15 23.16 6.82 0.25
CA LEU A 15 22.23 6.05 -0.61
C LEU A 15 22.96 5.16 -1.60
N GLU A 16 24.08 5.61 -2.15
CA GLU A 16 24.92 4.83 -3.07
C GLU A 16 25.50 3.60 -2.38
N GLY A 17 26.07 3.74 -1.18
CA GLY A 17 26.58 2.59 -0.42
C GLY A 17 25.48 1.65 0.07
N MET A 18 24.25 2.14 0.24
CA MET A 18 23.09 1.27 0.48
C MET A 18 22.73 0.46 -0.77
N GLY A 19 22.84 1.07 -1.97
CA GLY A 19 22.63 0.39 -3.25
C GLY A 19 23.66 -0.69 -3.52
N GLU A 20 24.96 -0.37 -3.38
CA GLU A 20 26.06 -1.34 -3.56
C GLU A 20 25.93 -2.56 -2.65
N PHE A 21 25.43 -2.36 -1.41
CA PHE A 21 25.13 -3.46 -0.52
C PHE A 21 24.06 -4.39 -1.10
N TRP A 22 22.94 -3.84 -1.59
CA TRP A 22 21.83 -4.62 -2.16
C TRP A 22 22.13 -5.21 -3.54
N ASP A 23 23.07 -4.65 -4.29
CA ASP A 23 23.54 -5.25 -5.55
C ASP A 23 24.32 -6.56 -5.30
N ALA A 24 24.87 -6.74 -4.09
CA ALA A 24 25.71 -7.87 -3.71
C ALA A 24 25.06 -8.85 -2.72
N HIS A 25 23.96 -8.48 -2.06
CA HIS A 25 23.29 -9.29 -1.03
C HIS A 25 21.82 -9.52 -1.36
N ASP A 26 21.34 -10.74 -1.16
CA ASP A 26 19.92 -11.05 -1.25
C ASP A 26 19.17 -10.61 0.02
N PHE A 27 17.90 -10.24 -0.14
CA PHE A 27 17.05 -9.86 0.99
C PHE A 27 16.96 -10.98 2.05
N THR A 28 16.93 -12.24 1.63
CA THR A 28 16.84 -13.41 2.53
C THR A 28 18.05 -13.56 3.46
N GLU A 29 19.20 -12.99 3.12
CA GLU A 29 20.40 -12.99 3.98
C GLU A 29 20.28 -12.02 5.15
N CYS A 30 19.42 -11.02 5.01
CA CYS A 30 19.12 -10.01 6.02
C CYS A 30 17.81 -10.30 6.76
N ASP A 31 17.10 -11.36 6.38
CA ASP A 31 15.85 -11.77 7.01
C ASP A 31 16.18 -12.33 8.39
N THR A 32 15.76 -11.59 9.42
CA THR A 32 15.93 -12.01 10.81
C THR A 32 14.85 -13.05 11.13
N ASP A 33 14.92 -13.74 12.26
CA ASP A 33 13.83 -14.57 12.81
C ASP A 33 12.59 -13.72 13.22
N ALA A 34 12.15 -12.80 12.36
CA ALA A 34 10.92 -12.06 12.50
C ALA A 34 9.76 -13.04 12.33
N PRO A 35 8.70 -12.93 13.15
CA PRO A 35 7.55 -13.80 13.02
C PRO A 35 6.89 -13.58 11.65
N ASP A 36 6.51 -14.69 11.00
CA ASP A 36 5.69 -14.64 9.80
C ASP A 36 4.43 -13.82 10.05
N MET A 37 4.18 -12.85 9.18
CA MET A 37 2.96 -12.06 9.23
C MET A 37 1.84 -12.84 8.52
N ASP A 38 0.83 -13.29 9.29
CA ASP A 38 -0.39 -13.89 8.71
C ASP A 38 -1.23 -12.79 8.03
N LEU A 39 -0.95 -12.57 6.76
CA LEU A 39 -1.74 -11.71 5.87
C LEU A 39 -2.99 -12.46 5.41
N ARG A 40 -4.06 -12.35 6.19
CA ARG A 40 -5.36 -12.92 5.82
C ARG A 40 -6.18 -11.93 4.99
N VAL A 41 -6.20 -12.13 3.68
CA VAL A 41 -7.14 -11.42 2.79
C VAL A 41 -8.53 -12.06 2.96
N THR A 42 -9.43 -11.36 3.63
CA THR A 42 -10.78 -11.85 3.91
C THR A 42 -11.72 -11.73 2.71
N CYS A 43 -11.49 -10.75 1.84
CA CYS A 43 -12.26 -10.53 0.62
C CYS A 43 -11.40 -9.73 -0.38
N ALA A 44 -11.46 -10.10 -1.66
CA ALA A 44 -10.82 -9.36 -2.74
C ALA A 44 -11.69 -9.36 -3.98
N VAL A 45 -11.77 -8.21 -4.64
CA VAL A 45 -12.36 -8.05 -5.97
C VAL A 45 -11.28 -7.40 -6.85
N PRO A 46 -10.85 -8.05 -7.94
CA PRO A 46 -9.86 -7.46 -8.83
C PRO A 46 -10.44 -6.23 -9.53
N ILE A 47 -9.62 -5.18 -9.65
CA ILE A 47 -9.95 -3.92 -10.32
C ILE A 47 -8.98 -3.75 -11.50
N GLU A 48 -9.50 -3.40 -12.67
CA GLU A 48 -8.70 -3.09 -13.85
C GLU A 48 -7.67 -1.99 -13.57
N ALA A 49 -6.46 -2.13 -14.11
CA ALA A 49 -5.33 -1.27 -13.75
C ALA A 49 -5.57 0.23 -14.06
N ASP A 50 -6.19 0.53 -15.19
CA ASP A 50 -6.51 1.91 -15.58
C ASP A 50 -7.62 2.51 -14.71
N LEU A 51 -8.57 1.67 -14.28
CA LEU A 51 -9.62 2.08 -13.36
C LEU A 51 -9.04 2.36 -11.97
N LEU A 52 -8.19 1.46 -11.46
CA LEU A 52 -7.49 1.66 -10.19
C LEU A 52 -6.65 2.95 -10.22
N SER A 53 -5.91 3.19 -11.30
CA SER A 53 -5.13 4.41 -11.50
C SER A 53 -5.99 5.68 -11.43
N SER A 54 -7.22 5.61 -11.94
CA SER A 54 -8.18 6.71 -11.89
C SER A 54 -8.74 6.91 -10.47
N VAL A 55 -9.07 5.81 -9.79
CA VAL A 55 -9.51 5.80 -8.39
C VAL A 55 -8.44 6.42 -7.48
N GLU A 56 -7.17 6.03 -7.64
CA GLU A 56 -6.06 6.54 -6.84
C GLU A 56 -5.84 8.04 -7.01
N LYS A 57 -6.00 8.56 -8.25
CA LYS A 57 -5.95 10.01 -8.51
C LYS A 57 -7.04 10.74 -7.74
N GLU A 58 -8.26 10.21 -7.75
CA GLU A 58 -9.39 10.81 -7.02
C GLU A 58 -9.24 10.68 -5.50
N ALA A 59 -8.78 9.53 -5.00
CA ALA A 59 -8.54 9.29 -3.59
C ALA A 59 -7.49 10.28 -3.03
N ARG A 60 -6.41 10.50 -3.79
CA ARG A 60 -5.36 11.47 -3.44
C ARG A 60 -5.88 12.91 -3.38
N LYS A 61 -6.73 13.32 -4.32
CA LYS A 61 -7.37 14.65 -4.29
C LYS A 61 -8.24 14.83 -3.05
N ARG A 62 -8.85 13.75 -2.54
CA ARG A 62 -9.73 13.73 -1.37
C ARG A 62 -8.98 13.47 -0.06
N GLY A 63 -7.68 13.20 -0.10
CA GLY A 63 -6.87 12.88 1.09
C GLY A 63 -7.20 11.54 1.76
N VAL A 64 -7.74 10.58 1.00
CA VAL A 64 -8.10 9.24 1.50
C VAL A 64 -7.38 8.14 0.71
N SER A 65 -7.38 6.91 1.21
CA SER A 65 -6.87 5.76 0.46
C SER A 65 -7.81 5.35 -0.68
N ALA A 66 -7.27 4.68 -1.69
CA ALA A 66 -8.07 4.11 -2.77
C ALA A 66 -9.10 3.10 -2.23
N GLU A 67 -8.71 2.26 -1.26
CA GLU A 67 -9.59 1.32 -0.56
C GLU A 67 -10.80 2.03 0.07
N THR A 68 -10.55 3.09 0.86
CA THR A 68 -11.62 3.86 1.51
C THR A 68 -12.55 4.47 0.47
N LEU A 69 -12.00 5.04 -0.62
CA LEU A 69 -12.81 5.64 -1.67
C LEU A 69 -13.69 4.60 -2.39
N VAL A 70 -13.13 3.43 -2.72
CA VAL A 70 -13.88 2.32 -3.35
C VAL A 70 -15.03 1.87 -2.44
N ASN A 71 -14.77 1.67 -1.15
CA ASN A 71 -15.80 1.24 -0.20
C ASN A 71 -16.94 2.27 -0.09
N LEU A 72 -16.62 3.57 -0.02
CA LEU A 72 -17.63 4.63 0.00
C LEU A 72 -18.47 4.64 -1.27
N TRP A 73 -17.85 4.57 -2.44
CA TRP A 73 -18.58 4.54 -3.72
C TRP A 73 -19.47 3.30 -3.86
N LEU A 74 -19.01 2.13 -3.42
CA LEU A 74 -19.83 0.93 -3.43
C LEU A 74 -21.05 1.08 -2.50
N GLN A 75 -20.86 1.64 -1.30
CA GLN A 75 -21.97 1.93 -0.38
C GLN A 75 -22.99 2.90 -1.00
N GLU A 76 -22.51 4.01 -1.58
CA GLU A 76 -23.35 5.00 -2.27
C GLU A 76 -24.17 4.34 -3.40
N LYS A 77 -23.53 3.52 -4.24
CA LYS A 77 -24.24 2.82 -5.33
C LYS A 77 -25.25 1.80 -4.84
N LEU A 78 -24.93 1.03 -3.80
CA LEU A 78 -25.90 0.12 -3.19
C LEU A 78 -27.09 0.86 -2.59
N MET A 79 -26.87 2.02 -1.97
CA MET A 79 -27.94 2.87 -1.43
C MET A 79 -28.83 3.46 -2.53
N GLU A 80 -28.25 3.90 -3.65
CA GLU A 80 -29.00 4.37 -4.82
C GLU A 80 -29.97 3.29 -5.33
N HIS A 81 -29.51 2.04 -5.40
CA HIS A 81 -30.32 0.90 -5.87
C HIS A 81 -31.32 0.37 -4.83
N ALA A 82 -31.05 0.57 -3.54
CA ALA A 82 -31.94 0.15 -2.45
C ALA A 82 -33.13 1.08 -2.24
N ARG A 83 -33.11 2.31 -2.79
CA ARG A 83 -34.21 3.26 -2.66
C ARG A 83 -35.40 2.84 -3.54
N PRO A 84 -36.56 2.44 -2.98
CA PRO A 84 -37.72 2.12 -3.78
C PRO A 84 -38.20 3.35 -4.56
N ALA A 85 -38.71 3.13 -5.77
CA ALA A 85 -39.27 4.18 -6.61
C ALA A 85 -40.33 4.98 -5.84
N PRO A 86 -40.39 6.32 -5.98
CA PRO A 86 -41.45 7.11 -5.37
C PRO A 86 -42.80 6.66 -5.95
N LEU A 87 -43.76 6.37 -5.06
CA LEU A 87 -45.16 6.03 -5.37
C LEU A 87 -45.86 7.16 -6.13
#